data_AF-A0A4U1DA34-F1
#
_entry.id   AF-A0A4U1DA34-F1
#
_cell.length_a   1.000
_cell.length_b   1.000
_cell.length_c   1.000
_cell.angle_alpha   90.00
_cell.angle_beta   90.00
_cell.angle_gamma   90.00
#
_symmetry.space_group_name_H-M   'P 1'
#
loop_
_entity.id
_entity.type
_entity.pdbx_description
1 polymer ?
#
loop_
_entity_poly.entity_id
_entity_poly.type
_entity_poly.pdbx_seq_one_letter_code
_entity_poly.pdbx_strand_id
1 'polypeptide(L)'
;MEDILGFLLGFLQLFYPLLLASIITFIYALIKRSWKWMLVSGILLFPDAWYFSWYPPFPWAKFIPLIQVIIAFIFFRTKGKEKSK
;
A
#
# COMPACT_ATOMS: atom_id res chain seq x y z
N MET A 1 2.90 3.81 18.24
CA MET A 1 2.69 3.93 16.77
C MET A 1 2.37 5.37 16.40
N GLU A 2 1.59 6.05 17.23
CA GLU A 2 1.25 7.47 17.07
C GLU A 2 2.48 8.38 16.95
N ASP A 3 3.49 8.22 17.81
CA ASP A 3 4.71 9.05 17.76
C ASP A 3 5.53 8.84 16.48
N ILE A 4 5.61 7.60 16.00
CA ILE A 4 6.35 7.24 14.78
C ILE A 4 5.66 7.84 13.56
N LEU A 5 4.33 7.74 13.50
CA LEU A 5 3.53 8.29 12.41
C LEU A 5 3.50 9.82 12.45
N GLY A 6 3.41 10.42 13.63
CA GLY A 6 3.52 11.88 13.82
C GLY A 6 4.88 12.41 13.37
N PHE A 7 5.96 11.69 13.67
CA PHE A 7 7.31 12.05 13.19
C PHE A 7 7.46 11.88 11.67
N LEU A 8 7.03 10.75 11.10
CA LEU A 8 7.11 10.48 9.67
C LEU A 8 6.26 11.44 8.83
N LEU A 9 4.99 11.63 9.20
CA LEU A 9 4.03 12.38 8.41
C LEU A 9 4.06 13.88 8.73
N GLY A 10 4.35 14.24 9.98
CA GLY A 10 4.44 15.63 10.43
C GLY A 10 5.84 16.23 10.25
N PHE A 11 6.84 15.71 10.97
CA PHE A 11 8.19 16.30 10.98
C PHE A 11 8.93 16.12 9.65
N LEU A 12 8.90 14.91 9.09
CA LEU A 12 9.53 14.62 7.79
C LEU A 12 8.63 14.98 6.59
N GLN A 13 7.39 15.42 6.83
CA GLN A 13 6.41 15.79 5.78
C GLN A 13 6.19 14.67 4.72
N LEU A 14 6.33 13.40 5.12
CA LEU A 14 6.34 12.28 4.16
C LEU A 14 4.97 11.88 3.64
N PHE A 15 3.89 12.48 4.14
CA PHE A 15 2.52 12.12 3.75
C PHE A 15 2.31 12.16 2.23
N TYR A 16 2.53 13.31 1.58
CA TYR A 16 2.37 13.40 0.13
C TYR A 16 3.39 12.57 -0.67
N PRO A 17 4.69 12.57 -0.31
CA PRO A 17 5.66 11.68 -0.95
C PRO A 17 5.32 10.20 -0.88
N LEU A 18 4.89 9.69 0.28
CA LEU A 18 4.50 8.28 0.47
C LEU A 18 3.25 7.95 -0.32
N LEU A 19 2.23 8.82 -0.28
CA LEU A 19 1.01 8.64 -1.05
C LEU A 19 1.28 8.60 -2.55
N LEU A 20 2.08 9.54 -3.07
CA LEU A 20 2.47 9.57 -4.49
C LEU A 20 3.28 8.34 -4.88
N ALA A 21 4.29 7.99 -4.08
CA ALA A 21 5.11 6.81 -4.32
C ALA A 21 4.25 5.53 -4.30
N SER A 22 3.30 5.43 -3.38
CA SER A 22 2.34 4.33 -3.30
C SER A 22 1.51 4.22 -4.57
N ILE A 23 0.91 5.32 -5.04
CA ILE A 23 0.08 5.36 -6.25
C ILE A 23 0.90 4.95 -7.49
N ILE A 24 2.09 5.54 -7.66
CA ILE A 24 2.97 5.24 -8.81
C ILE A 24 3.36 3.75 -8.78
N THR A 25 3.75 3.24 -7.61
CA THR A 25 4.15 1.85 -7.44
C THR A 25 2.97 0.90 -7.67
N PHE A 26 1.76 1.28 -7.25
CA PHE A 26 0.54 0.52 -7.47
C PHE A 26 0.21 0.39 -8.96
N ILE A 27 0.22 1.51 -9.69
CA ILE A 27 -0.01 1.52 -11.15
C ILE A 27 1.05 0.67 -11.84
N TYR A 28 2.32 0.83 -11.48
CA TYR A 28 3.41 0.03 -12.02
C TYR A 28 3.23 -1.47 -11.75
N ALA A 29 2.81 -1.84 -10.53
CA ALA A 29 2.53 -3.21 -10.13
C ALA A 29 1.40 -3.84 -10.94
N LEU A 30 0.33 -3.09 -11.24
CA LEU A 30 -0.78 -3.52 -12.09
C LEU A 30 -0.31 -3.79 -13.53
N ILE A 31 0.43 -2.85 -14.13
CA ILE A 31 0.96 -2.98 -15.50
C ILE A 31 1.86 -4.21 -15.63
N LYS A 32 2.78 -4.40 -14.67
CA LYS A 32 3.72 -5.53 -14.68
C LYS A 32 3.14 -6.82 -14.11
N ARG A 33 1.88 -6.81 -13.64
CA ARG A 33 1.24 -7.91 -12.90
C ARG A 33 2.17 -8.50 -11.82
N SER A 34 2.88 -7.63 -11.10
CA SER A 34 3.91 -8.05 -10.15
C SER A 34 3.39 -8.01 -8.73
N TRP A 35 3.29 -9.20 -8.11
CA TRP A 35 2.89 -9.32 -6.71
C TRP A 35 3.85 -8.60 -5.75
N LYS A 36 5.15 -8.59 -6.06
CA LYS A 36 6.17 -7.91 -5.22
C LYS A 36 5.93 -6.40 -5.18
N TRP A 37 5.76 -5.78 -6.35
CA TRP A 37 5.51 -4.35 -6.45
C TRP A 37 4.14 -3.97 -5.87
N MET A 38 3.16 -4.87 -5.96
CA MET A 38 1.86 -4.68 -5.34
C MET A 38 1.99 -4.61 -3.80
N LEU A 39 2.75 -5.53 -3.18
CA LEU A 39 3.04 -5.46 -1.74
C LEU A 39 3.79 -4.19 -1.35
N VAL A 40 4.79 -3.78 -2.14
CA VAL A 40 5.53 -2.53 -1.88
C VAL A 40 4.58 -1.33 -1.88
N SER A 41 3.63 -1.26 -2.82
CA SER A 41 2.63 -0.18 -2.83
C SER A 41 1.74 -0.19 -1.56
N GLY A 42 1.31 -1.36 -1.10
CA GLY A 42 0.56 -1.51 0.15
C GLY A 42 1.35 -1.07 1.39
N ILE A 43 2.63 -1.40 1.46
CA ILE A 43 3.51 -0.98 2.57
C ILE A 43 3.69 0.53 2.56
N LEU A 44 3.92 1.14 1.39
CA LEU A 44 4.05 2.60 1.26
C LEU A 44 2.76 3.32 1.67
N LEU A 45 1.59 2.75 1.38
CA LEU A 45 0.30 3.31 1.76
C LEU A 45 -0.03 3.17 3.25
N PHE A 46 0.59 2.21 3.94
CA PHE A 46 0.20 1.82 5.29
C PHE A 46 0.26 2.98 6.31
N PRO A 47 1.32 3.81 6.37
CA PRO A 47 1.37 4.97 7.26
C PRO A 47 0.22 5.95 7.01
N ASP A 48 -0.07 6.26 5.75
CA ASP A 48 -1.13 7.19 5.36
C ASP A 48 -2.51 6.63 5.72
N ALA A 49 -2.75 5.36 5.44
CA ALA A 49 -4.00 4.66 5.77
C ALA A 49 -4.26 4.59 7.27
N TRP A 50 -3.21 4.37 8.07
CA TRP A 50 -3.30 4.40 9.52
C TRP A 50 -3.60 5.80 10.04
N TYR A 51 -2.91 6.82 9.52
CA TYR A 51 -3.17 8.21 9.87
C TYR A 51 -4.61 8.64 9.56
N PHE A 52 -5.12 8.30 8.38
CA PHE A 52 -6.52 8.56 8.02
C PHE A 52 -7.52 7.83 8.92
N SER A 53 -7.14 6.69 9.51
CA SER A 53 -8.03 5.95 10.41
C SER A 53 -8.30 6.66 11.74
N TRP A 54 -7.47 7.64 12.11
CA TRP A 54 -7.73 8.50 13.27
C TRP A 54 -8.78 9.58 12.98
N TYR A 55 -9.10 9.82 11.72
CA TYR A 55 -10.19 10.72 11.36
C TYR A 55 -11.53 10.01 11.66
N PRO A 56 -12.38 10.55 12.56
CA PRO A 56 -13.55 9.83 13.09
C PRO A 56 -14.52 9.25 12.04
N PRO A 57 -14.72 9.89 10.87
CA PRO A 57 -15.51 9.32 9.78
C PRO A 57 -14.92 8.08 9.09
N PHE A 58 -13.61 7.82 9.19
CA PHE A 58 -12.93 6.77 8.39
C PHE A 58 -12.08 5.78 9.22
N PRO A 59 -12.57 5.22 10.34
CA PRO A 59 -11.79 4.27 11.15
C PRO A 59 -11.43 2.96 10.41
N TRP A 60 -12.16 2.68 9.33
CA TRP A 60 -11.94 1.54 8.45
C TRP A 60 -10.76 1.75 7.48
N ALA A 61 -10.23 2.98 7.34
CA ALA A 61 -9.15 3.30 6.39
C ALA A 61 -7.88 2.47 6.63
N LYS A 62 -7.61 2.04 7.87
CA LYS A 62 -6.49 1.15 8.21
C LYS A 62 -6.50 -0.19 7.44
N PHE A 63 -7.64 -0.59 6.89
CA PHE A 63 -7.79 -1.81 6.11
C PHE A 63 -7.58 -1.61 4.61
N ILE A 64 -7.42 -0.38 4.12
CA ILE A 64 -7.19 -0.12 2.69
C ILE A 64 -5.99 -0.91 2.14
N PRO A 65 -4.81 -0.97 2.83
CA PRO A 65 -3.66 -1.75 2.36
C PRO A 65 -3.94 -3.25 2.15
N LEU A 66 -5.01 -3.79 2.75
CA LEU A 66 -5.41 -5.19 2.58
C LEU A 66 -5.87 -5.49 1.15
N ILE A 67 -6.38 -4.49 0.43
CA ILE A 67 -6.74 -4.61 -1.00
C ILE A 67 -5.49 -4.96 -1.82
N GLN A 68 -4.38 -4.26 -1.58
CA GLN A 68 -3.10 -4.52 -2.24
C GLN A 68 -2.59 -5.92 -1.90
N VAL A 69 -2.77 -6.40 -0.67
CA VAL A 69 -2.40 -7.77 -0.29
C VAL A 69 -3.22 -8.81 -1.05
N ILE A 70 -4.55 -8.62 -1.17
CA ILE A 70 -5.42 -9.53 -1.94
C ILE A 70 -5.01 -9.56 -3.41
N ILE A 71 -4.78 -8.40 -4.03
CA ILE A 71 -4.35 -8.33 -5.43
C ILE A 71 -2.96 -8.96 -5.61
N ALA A 72 -2.04 -8.74 -4.67
CA ALA A 72 -0.72 -9.37 -4.70
C ALA A 72 -0.83 -10.90 -4.66
N PHE A 73 -1.72 -11.44 -3.84
CA PHE A 73 -1.99 -12.88 -3.80
C PHE A 73 -2.52 -13.42 -5.13
N ILE A 74 -3.44 -12.68 -5.77
CA ILE A 74 -3.94 -13.04 -7.11
C ILE A 74 -2.79 -13.06 -8.13
N PHE A 75 -1.95 -12.03 -8.17
CA PHE A 75 -0.80 -11.97 -9.07
C PHE A 75 0.21 -13.10 -8.81
N PHE A 76 0.43 -13.44 -7.55
CA PHE A 76 1.30 -14.56 -7.16
C PHE A 76 0.78 -15.89 -7.71
N ARG A 77 -0.51 -16.18 -7.52
CA ARG A 77 -1.16 -17.40 -8.02
C ARG A 77 -1.15 -17.48 -9.55
N THR A 78 -1.41 -16.38 -10.24
CA THR A 78 -1.45 -16.34 -11.71
C THR A 78 -0.06 -16.59 -12.31
N LYS A 79 1.01 -16.01 -11.75
CA LYS A 79 2.38 -16.28 -12.21
C LYS A 79 2.82 -17.73 -12.06
N GLY A 80 2.35 -18.42 -11.03
CA GLY A 80 2.64 -19.85 -10.83
C GLY A 80 2.03 -20.72 -11.93
N LYS A 81 0.86 -20.35 -12.46
CA LYS A 81 0.19 -21.07 -13.56
C LYS A 81 0.87 -20.84 -14.92
N GLU A 82 1.41 -19.64 -15.13
CA GLU A 82 2.10 -19.27 -16.38
C GLU A 82 3.46 -19.98 -16.54
N LYS A 83 4.12 -20.35 -15.43
CA LYS A 83 5.35 -21.17 -15.45
C LYS A 83 5.12 -22.68 -15.59
N SER A 84 3.89 -23.14 -15.46
CA SER A 84 3.51 -24.56 -15.51
C SER A 84 2.86 -24.98 -16.83
N LYS A 85 2.74 -24.04 -17.78
CA LYS A 85 2.39 -24.28 -19.18
C LYS A 85 3.64 -24.18 -20.03
#